data_AF-A0A3M6JZV3-F1
#
_entry.id   AF-A0A3M6JZV3-F1
#
_cell.length_a   1.000
_cell.length_b   1.000
_cell.length_c   1.000
_cell.angle_alpha   90.00
_cell.angle_beta   90.00
_cell.angle_gamma   90.00
#
_symmetry.space_group_name_H-M   'P 1'
#
loop_
_entity.id
_entity.type
_entity.pdbx_description
1 polymer ?
#
loop_
_entity_poly.entity_id
_entity_poly.type
_entity_poly.pdbx_seq_one_letter_code
_entity_poly.pdbx_strand_id
1 'polypeptide(L)'
;MTEIQLEGSGGWIKADLTDEQVKESKLVPNMEKYFLGKLEKLDTAKMNKHFCKQCNSEFDGPTQIQIEEKPNEAVADGLILIERGQYTCHQCNAIIGEYRVFQKSE
;
A
#
# COMPACT_ATOMS: atom_id res chain seq x y z
N MET A 1 -17.76 -0.35 -2.40
CA MET A 1 -16.40 0.17 -2.09
C MET A 1 -16.47 0.66 -0.66
N THR A 2 -15.49 0.26 0.15
CA THR A 2 -15.47 0.53 1.57
C THR A 2 -14.20 1.31 1.87
N GLU A 3 -14.33 2.45 2.55
CA GLU A 3 -13.16 3.19 3.02
C GLU A 3 -12.48 2.40 4.14
N ILE A 4 -11.24 2.00 3.90
CA ILE A 4 -10.43 1.23 4.84
C ILE A 4 -9.16 2.01 5.15
N GLN A 5 -8.83 2.07 6.44
CA GLN A 5 -7.54 2.57 6.91
C GLN A 5 -6.50 1.44 6.85
N LEU A 6 -5.53 1.62 5.96
CA LEU A 6 -4.41 0.72 5.77
C LEU A 6 -3.18 1.26 6.50
N GLU A 7 -2.70 0.48 7.46
CA GLU A 7 -1.50 0.77 8.23
C GLU A 7 -0.25 0.49 7.39
N GLY A 8 0.70 1.42 7.47
CA GLY A 8 2.03 1.33 6.91
C GLY A 8 3.11 1.51 7.98
N SER A 9 4.38 1.39 7.59
CA SER A 9 5.52 1.52 8.50
C SER A 9 5.70 2.96 9.03
N GLY A 10 5.30 3.96 8.24
CA GLY A 10 5.47 5.39 8.53
C GLY A 10 4.17 6.17 8.61
N GLY A 11 3.02 5.50 8.73
CA GLY A 11 1.72 6.15 8.85
C GLY A 11 0.58 5.25 8.40
N TRP A 12 -0.50 5.84 7.92
CA TRP A 12 -1.65 5.09 7.40
C TRP A 12 -2.27 5.81 6.20
N ILE A 13 -2.97 5.07 5.35
CA ILE A 13 -3.70 5.60 4.19
C ILE A 13 -5.14 5.13 4.29
N LYS A 14 -6.09 6.05 4.18
CA LYS A 14 -7.50 5.73 3.99
C LYS A 14 -7.80 5.70 2.50
N ALA A 15 -8.22 4.54 2.02
CA ALA A 15 -8.56 4.34 0.63
C ALA A 15 -9.82 3.49 0.47
N ASP A 16 -10.53 3.72 -0.63
CA ASP A 16 -11.68 2.92 -1.04
C ASP A 16 -11.22 1.59 -1.64
N LEU A 17 -11.52 0.50 -0.93
CA LEU A 17 -11.16 -0.86 -1.33
C LEU A 17 -12.40 -1.67 -1.72
N THR A 18 -12.18 -2.71 -2.53
CA THR A 18 -13.18 -3.77 -2.78
C THR A 18 -13.13 -4.82 -1.68
N ASP A 19 -14.22 -5.58 -1.49
CA ASP A 19 -14.29 -6.63 -0.46
C ASP A 19 -13.18 -7.67 -0.55
N GLU A 20 -12.66 -7.92 -1.76
CA GLU A 20 -11.49 -8.78 -2.00
C GLU A 20 -10.22 -8.15 -1.44
N GLN A 21 -9.93 -6.90 -1.79
CA GLN A 21 -8.76 -6.17 -1.24
C GLN A 21 -8.86 -6.01 0.28
N VAL A 22 -10.06 -5.79 0.83
CA VAL A 22 -10.27 -5.75 2.28
C VAL A 22 -9.89 -7.08 2.94
N LYS A 23 -10.17 -8.22 2.30
CA LYS A 23 -9.76 -9.53 2.80
C LYS A 23 -8.25 -9.75 2.67
N GLU A 24 -7.65 -9.38 1.55
CA GLU A 24 -6.21 -9.55 1.29
C GLU A 24 -5.34 -8.67 2.20
N SER A 25 -5.82 -7.47 2.52
CA SER A 25 -5.11 -6.53 3.39
C SER A 25 -5.06 -6.96 4.87
N LYS A 26 -5.86 -7.95 5.29
CA LYS A 26 -5.82 -8.49 6.65
C LYS A 26 -4.65 -9.46 6.81
N LEU A 27 -3.77 -9.19 7.79
CA LEU A 27 -2.71 -10.14 8.18
C LEU A 27 -3.28 -11.36 8.93
N VAL A 28 -4.32 -11.16 9.74
CA VAL A 28 -4.93 -12.19 10.58
C VAL A 28 -6.46 -12.08 10.46
N PRO A 29 -7.20 -13.19 10.30
CA PRO A 29 -8.66 -13.16 10.10
C PRO A 29 -9.44 -12.39 11.16
N ASN A 30 -8.95 -12.44 12.41
CA ASN A 30 -9.59 -11.82 13.59
C ASN A 30 -9.00 -10.44 13.95
N MET A 31 -8.25 -9.80 13.05
CA MET A 31 -7.67 -8.48 13.29
C MET A 31 -8.43 -7.42 12.51
N GLU A 32 -8.82 -6.35 13.19
CA GLU A 32 -9.47 -5.17 12.58
C GLU A 32 -8.47 -4.19 11.95
N LYS A 33 -7.21 -4.60 11.82
CA LYS A 33 -6.14 -3.82 11.20
C LYS A 33 -5.82 -4.35 9.81
N TYR A 34 -5.70 -3.42 8.88
CA TYR A 34 -5.40 -3.68 7.48
C TYR A 34 -4.02 -3.11 7.16
N PHE A 35 -3.28 -3.77 6.28
CA PHE A 35 -1.88 -3.43 6.02
C PHE A 35 -1.64 -3.18 4.53
N LEU A 36 -0.95 -2.07 4.23
CA LEU A 36 -0.56 -1.71 2.85
C LEU A 36 0.32 -2.79 2.21
N GLY A 37 1.27 -3.34 2.97
CA GLY A 37 2.25 -4.28 2.43
C GLY A 37 1.69 -5.65 2.03
N LYS A 38 0.42 -5.94 2.34
CA LYS A 38 -0.29 -7.14 1.87
C LYS A 38 -1.07 -6.90 0.59
N LEU A 39 -1.33 -5.64 0.27
CA LEU A 39 -1.96 -5.24 -0.98
C LEU A 39 -0.91 -4.96 -2.04
N GLU A 40 -1.35 -5.10 -3.27
CA GLU A 40 -0.61 -4.60 -4.42
C GLU A 40 -0.67 -3.07 -4.49
N LYS A 41 -0.22 -2.52 -5.62
CA LYS A 41 -0.28 -1.10 -5.90
C LYS A 41 -1.72 -0.59 -5.84
N LEU A 42 -1.98 0.32 -4.92
CA LEU A 42 -3.23 1.03 -4.82
C LEU A 42 -3.24 2.22 -5.77
N ASP A 43 -4.41 2.46 -6.35
CA ASP A 43 -4.64 3.64 -7.14
C ASP A 43 -4.72 4.85 -6.22
N THR A 44 -3.91 5.88 -6.50
CA THR A 44 -3.99 7.17 -5.81
C THR A 44 -5.38 7.79 -5.92
N ALA A 45 -6.13 7.53 -6.99
CA ALA A 45 -7.49 8.05 -7.13
C ALA A 45 -8.46 7.50 -6.07
N LYS A 46 -8.14 6.35 -5.47
CA LYS A 46 -8.93 5.73 -4.40
C LYS A 46 -8.51 6.19 -3.00
N MET A 47 -7.41 6.92 -2.88
CA MET A 47 -6.89 7.38 -1.59
C MET A 47 -7.55 8.70 -1.20
N ASN A 48 -8.39 8.64 -0.16
CA ASN A 48 -9.11 9.81 0.32
C ASN A 48 -8.25 10.66 1.26
N LYS A 49 -7.49 10.02 2.15
CA LYS A 49 -6.65 10.67 3.16
C LYS A 49 -5.42 9.85 3.45
N HIS A 50 -4.38 10.48 3.96
CA HIS A 50 -3.23 9.78 4.50
C HIS A 50 -2.65 10.50 5.72
N PHE A 51 -2.03 9.75 6.61
CA PHE A 51 -1.31 10.28 7.75
C PHE A 51 0.16 9.98 7.59
N CYS A 52 0.99 11.00 7.85
CA CYS A 52 2.43 10.86 7.87
C CYS A 52 2.94 10.96 9.31
N LYS A 53 3.59 9.91 9.80
CA LYS A 53 4.22 9.88 11.12
C LYS A 53 5.37 10.88 11.25
N GLN A 54 6.10 11.14 10.16
CA GLN A 54 7.21 12.10 10.16
C GLN A 54 6.72 13.55 10.31
N CYS A 55 5.63 13.91 9.62
CA CYS A 55 4.96 15.20 9.80
C CYS A 55 4.07 15.25 11.05
N ASN A 56 3.77 14.08 11.63
CA ASN A 56 2.76 13.88 12.66
C ASN A 56 1.43 14.59 12.32
N SER A 57 1.02 14.50 11.06
CA SER A 57 -0.10 15.26 10.49
C SER A 57 -0.89 14.37 9.52
N GLU A 58 -2.21 14.60 9.50
CA GLU A 58 -3.12 14.05 8.50
C GLU A 58 -3.20 15.00 7.31
N PHE A 59 -3.22 14.44 6.11
CA PHE A 59 -3.34 15.14 4.86
C PHE A 59 -4.55 14.61 4.09
N ASP A 60 -5.34 15.54 3.56
CA ASP A 60 -6.43 15.21 2.63
C ASP A 60 -5.86 14.94 1.23
N GLY A 61 -6.36 13.88 0.61
CA GLY A 61 -5.98 13.42 -0.72
C GLY A 61 -4.91 12.31 -0.72
N PRO A 62 -4.47 11.93 -1.93
CA PRO A 62 -3.52 10.84 -2.10
C PRO A 62 -2.12 11.17 -1.63
N THR A 63 -1.40 10.13 -1.25
CA THR A 63 0.06 10.15 -1.09
C THR A 63 0.72 9.98 -2.46
N GLN A 64 1.98 10.40 -2.57
CA GLN A 64 2.77 10.18 -3.77
C GLN A 64 3.25 8.73 -3.85
N ILE A 65 3.15 8.13 -5.04
CA ILE A 65 3.70 6.81 -5.31
C ILE A 65 5.08 6.98 -5.96
N GLN A 66 6.11 6.44 -5.31
CA GLN A 66 7.45 6.37 -5.85
C GLN A 66 7.76 4.91 -6.20
N ILE A 67 7.89 4.62 -7.49
CA ILE A 67 8.31 3.30 -7.96
C ILE A 67 9.82 3.22 -7.75
N GLU A 68 10.28 2.27 -6.93
CA GLU A 68 11.71 2.06 -6.74
C GLU A 68 12.27 1.28 -7.92
N GLU A 69 11.76 0.07 -8.15
CA GLU A 69 12.34 -0.86 -9.13
C GLU A 69 11.26 -1.74 -9.77
N LYS A 70 11.53 -2.15 -11.02
CA LYS A 70 10.76 -3.15 -11.76
C LYS A 70 11.65 -4.33 -12.11
N PRO A 71 12.03 -5.14 -11.11
CA PRO A 71 13.10 -6.11 -11.28
C PRO A 71 12.70 -7.29 -12.16
N ASN A 72 11.39 -7.57 -12.32
CA ASN A 72 10.89 -8.78 -12.98
C ASN A 72 11.61 -10.04 -12.47
N GLU A 73 11.87 -10.07 -11.16
CA GLU A 73 12.72 -11.06 -10.53
C GLU A 73 11.88 -12.21 -9.99
N ALA A 74 12.27 -13.44 -10.32
CA ALA A 74 11.64 -14.63 -9.76
C ALA A 74 12.04 -14.75 -8.28
N VAL A 75 11.08 -14.51 -7.39
CA VAL A 75 11.29 -14.58 -5.93
C VAL A 75 11.04 -15.98 -5.38
N ALA A 76 10.20 -16.76 -6.06
CA ALA A 76 9.89 -18.15 -5.73
C ALA A 76 9.42 -18.91 -6.98
N ASP A 77 9.33 -20.24 -6.88
CA ASP A 77 8.81 -21.10 -7.95
C ASP A 77 7.39 -20.65 -8.34
N GLY A 78 7.24 -20.13 -9.56
CA GLY A 78 5.98 -19.59 -10.07
C GLY A 78 5.59 -18.18 -9.59
N LEU A 79 6.47 -17.41 -8.93
CA LEU A 79 6.14 -16.07 -8.39
C LEU A 79 7.24 -15.05 -8.73
N ILE A 80 6.86 -14.02 -9.50
CA ILE A 80 7.76 -12.99 -10.03
C ILE A 80 7.40 -11.65 -9.41
N LEU A 81 8.34 -10.98 -8.75
CA LEU A 81 8.20 -9.60 -8.33
C LEU A 81 8.39 -8.69 -9.55
N ILE A 82 7.29 -8.13 -10.05
CA ILE A 82 7.30 -7.30 -11.27
C ILE A 82 7.44 -5.81 -10.97
N GLU A 83 6.97 -5.35 -9.81
CA GLU A 83 7.07 -3.96 -9.40
C GLU A 83 7.18 -3.84 -7.88
N ARG A 84 8.11 -3.01 -7.42
CA ARG A 84 8.21 -2.55 -6.04
C ARG A 84 8.16 -1.04 -6.01
N GLY A 85 7.35 -0.50 -5.11
CA GLY A 85 7.31 0.93 -4.87
C GLY A 85 6.88 1.27 -3.46
N GLN A 86 6.84 2.57 -3.20
CA GLN A 86 6.62 3.12 -1.87
C GLN A 86 5.61 4.27 -1.96
N TYR A 87 4.72 4.34 -0.97
CA TYR A 87 3.87 5.48 -0.73
C TYR A 87 4.64 6.49 0.11
N THR A 88 4.80 7.70 -0.40
CA THR A 88 5.58 8.78 0.21
C THR A 88 4.69 9.99 0.50
N CYS A 89 4.96 10.66 1.61
CA CYS A 89 4.25 11.87 1.99
C CYS A 89 4.57 13.00 1.01
N HIS A 90 3.53 13.69 0.52
CA HIS A 90 3.71 14.77 -0.45
C HIS A 90 4.40 16.04 0.10
N GLN A 91 4.53 16.18 1.43
CA GLN A 91 5.12 17.34 2.09
C GLN A 91 6.61 17.12 2.42
N CYS A 92 6.94 15.94 2.93
CA CYS A 92 8.29 15.65 3.45
C CYS A 92 8.99 14.48 2.75
N ASN A 93 8.34 13.85 1.76
CA ASN A 93 8.82 12.68 1.03
C ASN A 93 9.13 11.47 1.94
N ALA A 94 8.65 11.46 3.19
CA ALA A 94 8.82 10.34 4.09
C ALA A 94 7.98 9.15 3.64
N ILE A 95 8.52 7.95 3.80
CA ILE A 95 7.86 6.70 3.43
C ILE A 95 6.73 6.41 4.42
N ILE A 96 5.50 6.31 3.93
CA ILE A 96 4.30 5.94 4.69
C ILE A 96 4.15 4.41 4.69
N GLY A 97 4.36 3.79 3.55
CA GLY A 97 4.30 2.34 3.40
C GLY A 97 4.90 1.87 2.08
N GLU A 98 5.09 0.58 1.94
CA GLU A 98 5.64 -0.05 0.74
C GLU A 98 4.59 -0.97 0.12
N TYR A 99 4.62 -1.11 -1.21
CA TYR A 99 3.81 -2.08 -1.95
C TYR A 99 4.69 -2.93 -2.86
N ARG A 100 4.23 -4.14 -3.13
CA ARG A 100 4.88 -5.10 -4.02
C ARG A 100 3.82 -5.73 -4.90
N VAL A 101 4.11 -5.82 -6.19
CA VAL A 101 3.23 -6.45 -7.17
C VAL A 101 3.89 -7.74 -7.62
N PHE A 102 3.17 -8.84 -7.42
CA PHE A 102 3.67 -10.17 -7.74
C PHE A 102 2.84 -10.77 -8.86
N GLN A 103 3.50 -11.20 -9.92
CA GLN A 103 2.89 -11.95 -10.99
C GLN A 103 3.18 -13.43 -10.81
N LYS A 104 2.13 -14.26 -10.83
CA LYS A 104 2.33 -15.71 -10.92
C LYS A 104 2.78 -16.05 -12.34
N SER A 105 3.90 -16.75 -12.48
CA SER A 105 4.28 -17.39 -13.74
C SER A 105 3.52 -18.71 -13.82
N GLU A 106 2.68 -18.84 -14.85
CA GLU A 106 1.94 -20.07 -15.16
C GLU A 106 2.86 -21.12 -15.79
#